data_AF-A0A7C1S6B8-F1
#
_entry.id   AF-A0A7C1S6B8-F1
#
_cell.length_a   1.000
_cell.length_b   1.000
_cell.length_c   1.000
_cell.angle_alpha   90.00
_cell.angle_beta   90.00
_cell.angle_gamma   90.00
#
_symmetry.space_group_name_H-M   'P 1'
#
loop_
_entity.id
_entity.type
_entity.pdbx_description
1 polymer ?
#
loop_
_entity_poly.entity_id
_entity_poly.type
_entity_poly.pdbx_seq_one_letter_code
_entity_poly.pdbx_strand_id
1 'polypeptide(L)'
;MGYPSSKKSFYSVNHGAGRRLSRSKAAGKKGRPGLISDKAFKDSMQGIHLITKDQRRIKEEAPGAYKDIDEVINIVVAAGLALPVARMRPLAVLKG
;
A
#
# COMPACT_ATOMS: atom_id res chain seq x y z
N MET A 1 25.65 2.00 -3.98
CA MET A 1 26.00 3.43 -3.86
C MET A 1 24.76 4.24 -4.17
N GLY A 2 24.34 5.14 -3.27
CA GLY A 2 23.16 5.99 -3.44
C GLY A 2 23.35 7.02 -4.55
N TYR A 3 22.24 7.54 -5.08
CA TYR A 3 22.27 8.52 -6.16
C TYR A 3 22.87 9.85 -5.66
N PRO A 4 23.74 10.55 -6.42
CA PRO A 4 24.36 11.80 -5.93
C PRO A 4 23.37 12.88 -5.49
N SER A 5 22.21 12.98 -6.15
CA SER A 5 21.15 13.92 -5.74
C SER A 5 20.43 13.52 -4.44
N SER A 6 20.56 12.28 -3.96
CA SER A 6 20.04 11.85 -2.66
C SER A 6 20.71 12.56 -1.48
N LYS A 7 21.80 13.32 -1.69
CA LYS A 7 22.35 14.23 -0.67
C LYS A 7 21.30 15.23 -0.15
N LYS A 8 20.35 15.64 -0.99
CA LYS A 8 19.26 16.57 -0.63
C LYS A 8 18.30 16.00 0.42
N SER A 9 18.23 14.68 0.55
CA SER A 9 17.39 13.98 1.53
C SER A 9 18.22 13.27 2.61
N PHE A 10 19.49 13.64 2.80
CA PHE A 10 20.41 12.94 3.69
C PHE A 10 20.46 11.43 3.39
N TYR A 11 20.46 11.07 2.11
CA TYR A 11 20.45 9.69 1.63
C TYR A 11 19.25 8.85 2.12
N SER A 12 18.12 9.50 2.42
CA SER A 12 16.87 8.84 2.82
C SER A 12 15.84 8.82 1.69
N VAL A 13 14.92 7.86 1.74
CA VAL A 13 13.82 7.67 0.78
C VAL A 13 12.55 7.15 1.49
N ASN A 14 11.41 7.10 0.79
CA ASN A 14 10.15 6.61 1.33
C ASN A 14 10.21 5.11 1.68
N HIS A 15 9.28 4.67 2.53
CA HIS A 15 9.15 3.27 2.98
C HIS A 15 7.99 2.52 2.32
N GLY A 16 7.18 3.20 1.49
CA GLY A 16 6.00 2.64 0.84
C GLY A 16 5.04 3.70 0.33
N ALA A 17 3.82 3.30 -0.03
CA ALA A 17 2.81 4.17 -0.63
C ALA A 17 2.22 5.19 0.36
N GLY A 18 2.15 4.83 1.65
CA GLY A 18 1.47 5.64 2.65
C GLY A 18 -0.06 5.59 2.53
N ARG A 19 -0.75 5.73 3.67
CA ARG A 19 -2.21 5.65 3.72
C ARG A 19 -2.85 6.90 3.16
N ARG A 20 -3.95 6.74 2.43
CA ARG A 20 -4.87 7.83 2.07
C ARG A 20 -6.19 7.77 2.84
N LEU A 21 -6.54 6.58 3.39
CA LEU A 21 -7.71 6.39 4.26
C LEU A 21 -7.28 6.01 5.68
N SER A 22 -7.98 6.55 6.68
CA SER A 22 -7.90 6.00 8.03
C SER A 22 -8.43 4.55 8.05
N ARG A 23 -8.00 3.75 9.02
CA ARG A 23 -8.43 2.36 9.18
C ARG A 23 -9.96 2.24 9.26
N SER A 24 -10.57 3.10 10.08
CA SER A 24 -12.03 3.17 10.23
C SER A 24 -12.76 3.64 8.97
N LYS A 25 -12.17 4.54 8.17
CA LYS A 25 -12.74 4.93 6.86
C LYS A 25 -12.66 3.79 5.86
N ALA A 26 -11.60 2.99 5.89
CA ALA A 26 -11.42 1.85 4.98
C ALA A 26 -12.36 0.69 5.33
N ALA A 27 -12.31 0.17 6.56
CA ALA A 27 -13.05 -1.03 6.98
C ALA A 27 -14.47 -0.75 7.51
N GLY A 28 -14.73 0.49 7.95
CA GLY A 28 -15.96 0.86 8.65
C GLY A 28 -15.85 0.75 10.17
N LYS A 29 -16.95 1.02 10.85
CA LYS A 29 -17.12 0.82 12.30
C LYS A 29 -18.54 0.34 12.59
N LYS A 30 -18.84 -0.03 13.84
CA LYS A 30 -20.19 -0.47 14.24
C LYS A 30 -21.23 0.55 13.78
N GLY A 31 -22.22 0.11 13.00
CA GLY A 31 -23.29 0.94 12.46
C GLY A 31 -22.91 1.88 11.29
N ARG A 32 -21.67 1.80 10.76
CA ARG A 32 -21.25 2.61 9.62
C ARG A 32 -20.34 1.81 8.66
N PRO A 33 -20.77 1.52 7.43
CA PRO A 33 -19.94 0.82 6.46
C PRO A 33 -18.68 1.63 6.11
N GLY A 34 -17.60 0.92 5.81
CA GLY A 34 -16.38 1.50 5.26
C GLY A 34 -16.53 1.91 3.81
N LEU A 35 -15.59 2.70 3.32
CA LEU A 35 -15.52 3.10 1.91
C LEU A 35 -15.07 1.95 0.99
N ILE A 36 -14.41 0.93 1.55
CA ILE A 36 -13.99 -0.26 0.79
C ILE A 36 -15.05 -1.34 0.99
N SER A 37 -15.77 -1.63 -0.09
CA SER A 37 -16.76 -2.70 -0.11
C SER A 37 -16.08 -4.08 -0.10
N ASP A 38 -16.82 -5.10 0.33
CA ASP A 38 -16.31 -6.48 0.32
C ASP A 38 -16.02 -6.96 -1.12
N LYS A 39 -16.81 -6.52 -2.09
CA LYS A 39 -16.56 -6.78 -3.51
C LYS A 39 -15.25 -6.15 -3.97
N ALA A 40 -15.04 -4.86 -3.72
CA ALA A 40 -13.81 -4.17 -4.10
C ALA A 40 -12.58 -4.79 -3.44
N PHE A 41 -12.71 -5.21 -2.18
CA PHE A 41 -11.65 -5.94 -1.48
C PHE A 41 -11.35 -7.29 -2.14
N LYS A 42 -12.37 -8.12 -2.39
CA LYS A 42 -12.22 -9.42 -3.07
C LYS A 42 -11.58 -9.27 -4.45
N ASP A 43 -12.04 -8.31 -5.24
CA ASP A 43 -11.49 -8.05 -6.58
C ASP A 43 -10.01 -7.65 -6.51
N SER A 44 -9.63 -6.84 -5.52
CA SER A 44 -8.23 -6.45 -5.30
C SER A 44 -7.31 -7.59 -4.84
N MET A 45 -7.88 -8.71 -4.39
CA MET A 45 -7.14 -9.89 -3.92
C MET A 45 -7.16 -11.05 -4.92
N GLN A 46 -7.70 -10.85 -6.12
CA GLN A 46 -7.72 -11.89 -7.16
C GLN A 46 -6.30 -12.37 -7.48
N GLY A 47 -6.10 -13.69 -7.47
CA GLY A 47 -4.79 -14.31 -7.68
C GLY A 47 -3.83 -14.26 -6.48
N ILE A 48 -4.26 -13.71 -5.33
CA ILE A 48 -3.46 -13.65 -4.10
C ILE A 48 -4.06 -14.58 -3.04
N HIS A 49 -3.27 -15.52 -2.54
CA HIS A 49 -3.69 -16.40 -1.46
C HIS A 49 -3.64 -15.66 -0.11
N LEU A 50 -4.82 -15.30 0.42
CA LEU A 50 -4.93 -14.56 1.68
C LEU A 50 -5.21 -15.51 2.86
N ILE A 51 -4.33 -15.45 3.87
CA ILE A 51 -4.52 -16.15 5.15
C ILE A 51 -4.65 -15.09 6.25
N THR A 52 -5.81 -15.04 6.90
CA THR A 52 -6.04 -14.10 8.01
C THR A 52 -7.03 -14.64 9.04
N LYS A 53 -6.84 -14.25 10.30
CA LYS A 53 -7.78 -14.57 11.40
C LYS A 53 -8.96 -13.60 11.47
N ASP A 54 -8.78 -12.35 11.06
CA ASP A 54 -9.79 -11.30 11.17
C ASP A 54 -10.12 -10.71 9.79
N GLN A 55 -11.20 -11.22 9.19
CA GLN A 55 -11.69 -10.77 7.88
C GLN A 55 -12.29 -9.36 7.89
N ARG A 56 -12.60 -8.78 9.05
CA ARG A 56 -13.08 -7.38 9.11
C ARG A 56 -11.90 -6.42 9.10
N ARG A 57 -10.87 -6.70 9.92
CA ARG A 57 -9.67 -5.88 10.00
C ARG A 57 -8.82 -5.91 8.74
N ILE A 58 -8.84 -6.99 7.96
CA ILE A 58 -8.03 -7.05 6.74
C ILE A 58 -8.36 -5.91 5.74
N LYS A 59 -9.61 -5.42 5.74
CA LYS A 59 -10.01 -4.27 4.91
C LYS A 59 -9.36 -2.96 5.34
N GLU A 60 -8.85 -2.86 6.57
CA GLU A 60 -8.04 -1.71 6.98
C GLU A 60 -6.76 -1.61 6.14
N GLU A 61 -6.26 -2.73 5.64
CA GLU A 61 -5.02 -2.86 4.86
C GLU A 61 -5.27 -3.12 3.36
N ALA A 62 -6.52 -3.00 2.91
CA ALA A 62 -6.86 -3.18 1.51
C ALA A 62 -6.09 -2.19 0.61
N PRO A 63 -5.72 -2.58 -0.63
CA PRO A 63 -4.97 -1.71 -1.55
C PRO A 63 -5.60 -0.32 -1.72
N GLY A 64 -6.93 -0.24 -1.80
CA GLY A 64 -7.65 1.02 -1.92
C GLY A 64 -7.52 1.99 -0.73
N ALA A 65 -6.98 1.56 0.42
CA ALA A 65 -6.70 2.40 1.58
C ALA A 65 -5.36 3.16 1.48
N TYR A 66 -4.51 2.78 0.54
CA TYR A 66 -3.20 3.35 0.27
C TYR A 66 -3.22 4.26 -0.97
N LYS A 67 -2.18 5.08 -1.11
CA LYS A 67 -1.91 5.80 -2.37
C LYS A 67 -1.48 4.81 -3.45
N ASP A 68 -1.49 5.25 -4.69
CA ASP A 68 -0.89 4.48 -5.78
C ASP A 68 0.63 4.40 -5.59
N ILE A 69 1.16 3.18 -5.50
CA ILE A 69 2.60 2.96 -5.33
C ILE A 69 3.38 3.40 -6.57
N ASP A 70 2.80 3.27 -7.77
CA ASP A 70 3.45 3.63 -9.01
C ASP A 70 3.66 5.15 -9.10
N GLU A 71 2.65 5.93 -8.68
CA GLU A 71 2.76 7.39 -8.55
C GLU A 71 3.84 7.80 -7.55
N VAL A 72 3.87 7.16 -6.38
CA VAL A 72 4.88 7.44 -5.35
C VAL A 72 6.29 7.13 -5.84
N ILE A 73 6.50 6.01 -6.51
CA ILE A 73 7.80 5.65 -7.09
C ILE A 73 8.19 6.65 -8.19
N ASN A 74 7.28 7.04 -9.07
CA ASN A 74 7.55 8.01 -10.13
C ASN A 74 8.05 9.35 -9.57
N ILE A 75 7.44 9.84 -8.48
CA ILE A 75 7.88 11.08 -7.81
C ILE A 75 9.30 10.93 -7.24
N VAL A 76 9.60 9.80 -6.59
CA VAL A 76 10.92 9.53 -6.01
C VAL A 76 12.01 9.46 -7.08
N VAL A 77 11.71 8.84 -8.21
CA VAL A 77 12.61 8.76 -9.37
C VAL A 77 12.80 10.14 -10.00
N ALA A 78 11.72 10.89 -10.22
CA ALA A 78 11.77 12.24 -10.78
C ALA A 78 12.57 13.22 -9.89
N ALA A 79 12.51 13.03 -8.57
CA ALA A 79 13.33 13.78 -7.61
C ALA A 79 14.80 13.34 -7.56
N GLY A 80 15.17 12.28 -8.29
CA GLY A 80 16.52 11.71 -8.30
C GLY A 80 16.93 11.12 -6.95
N LEU A 81 15.97 10.58 -6.19
CA LEU A 81 16.22 10.07 -4.84
C LEU A 81 16.48 8.57 -4.80
N ALA A 82 15.93 7.79 -5.75
CA ALA A 82 16.19 6.36 -5.91
C ALA A 82 16.03 5.89 -7.35
N LEU A 83 16.54 4.69 -7.64
CA LEU A 83 16.41 4.00 -8.92
C LEU A 83 15.59 2.71 -8.70
N PRO A 84 14.56 2.43 -9.52
CA PRO A 84 13.85 1.16 -9.46
C PRO A 84 14.78 0.03 -9.89
N VAL A 85 14.82 -1.05 -9.11
CA VAL A 85 15.64 -2.23 -9.41
C VAL A 85 14.77 -3.42 -9.85
N ALA A 86 13.67 -3.64 -9.16
CA ALA A 86 12.73 -4.71 -9.46
C ALA A 86 11.32 -4.33 -8.99
N ARG A 87 10.31 -5.01 -9.56
CA ARG A 87 8.92 -4.94 -9.10
C ARG A 87 8.43 -6.34 -8.75
N MET A 88 7.87 -6.46 -7.55
CA MET A 88 7.28 -7.71 -7.07
C MET A 88 5.76 -7.66 -7.14
N ARG A 89 5.14 -8.83 -7.33
CA ARG A 89 3.70 -9.03 -7.17
C ARG A 89 3.47 -10.10 -6.10
N PRO A 90 2.60 -9.86 -5.12
CA PRO A 90 2.35 -10.84 -4.06
C PRO A 90 1.62 -12.06 -4.63
N LEU A 91 2.05 -13.26 -4.22
CA LEU A 91 1.33 -14.52 -4.49
C LEU A 91 0.50 -14.97 -3.28
N ALA A 92 0.97 -14.63 -2.07
CA ALA A 92 0.27 -14.90 -0.82
C ALA A 92 0.49 -13.77 0.19
N VAL A 93 -0.49 -13.54 1.05
CA VAL A 93 -0.43 -12.57 2.16
C VAL A 93 -0.92 -13.25 3.43
N LEU A 94 -0.07 -13.27 4.45
CA LEU A 94 -0.39 -13.77 5.78
C LEU A 94 -0.55 -12.58 6.72
N LYS A 95 -1.75 -12.39 7.29
CA LYS A 95 -2.04 -11.26 8.17
C LYS A 95 -2.74 -11.71 9.46
N GLY A 96 -2.04 -11.52 10.57
CA GLY A 96 -2.59 -11.57 11.93
C GLY A 96 -3.17 -10.25 12.40
#